data_AF-A0A6P1VWL4-F1
#
_entry.id   AF-A0A6P1VWL4-F1
#
_cell.length_a   1.000
_cell.length_b   1.000
_cell.length_c   1.000
_cell.angle_alpha   90.00
_cell.angle_beta   90.00
_cell.angle_gamma   90.00
#
_symmetry.space_group_name_H-M   'P 1'
#
loop_
_entity.id
_entity.type
_entity.pdbx_description
1 polymer ?
#
loop_
_entity_poly.entity_id
_entity_poly.type
_entity_poly.pdbx_seq_one_letter_code
_entity_poly.pdbx_strand_id
1 'polypeptide(L)'
;MRILFILLLSFGLFSQTSAQTSYQPTPDNLAARKAFQDDKFGLFIHWGVYSILGDGEWVMNQRQIPIKDYEKLPTFFNPTAFDAKEWVTMAKNAGMKYITITSKHHDGFAMYDSKVSDYDIVDRTPYKKDVLKALADECRAQGIKLFFYHSHLDWHHPDYFPRGQTGKTAGRPESGDFDKYLTYMDTQLSELLTNYGPVGGIWFDGWWDQSAHDKNDPHKTVVDWKLDRTYSLIHKLQPAALIGNNHHVAPFPGEDFQMFEKDLPGQNKTGFSGESVIGQLPLETCETMNGAWGFNIKDNRYKSTKDLVQYLVKAAGHNANFLLNVGPMPNGKIQPEFVKTLAEVGQWMQKNGETIYGTRGGPVPARDWGVTTAVGNRVFVHILNWEDRQLTLPPVSGKIRSAKLFADKSPVKVVQTPEGIVLTMNSAPSADATDTIIELEMAPEVAKK
;
A
#
# COMPACT_ATOMS: atom_id res chain seq x y z
N MET A 1 67.60 -51.51 -5.54
CA MET A 1 67.91 -50.68 -4.36
C MET A 1 67.40 -49.27 -4.61
N ARG A 2 66.79 -48.63 -3.60
CA ARG A 2 66.15 -47.29 -3.57
C ARG A 2 64.64 -47.25 -3.89
N ILE A 3 63.90 -47.40 -2.80
CA ILE A 3 62.54 -46.89 -2.55
C ILE A 3 62.61 -45.36 -2.55
N LEU A 4 61.70 -44.68 -3.26
CA LEU A 4 61.50 -43.24 -3.14
C LEU A 4 60.07 -42.98 -2.65
N PHE A 5 59.95 -42.54 -1.40
CA PHE A 5 58.73 -42.05 -0.77
C PHE A 5 58.35 -40.69 -1.37
N ILE A 6 57.13 -40.55 -1.88
CA ILE A 6 56.53 -39.23 -2.18
C ILE A 6 55.50 -38.96 -1.09
N LEU A 7 55.82 -37.99 -0.21
CA LEU A 7 54.89 -37.37 0.71
C LEU A 7 53.93 -36.47 -0.09
N LEU A 8 52.63 -36.78 -0.09
CA LEU A 8 51.59 -35.86 -0.54
C LEU A 8 51.09 -35.03 0.66
N LEU A 9 51.49 -33.76 0.70
CA LEU A 9 50.85 -32.75 1.55
C LEU A 9 49.45 -32.46 0.99
N SER A 10 48.41 -32.80 1.75
CA SER A 10 47.04 -32.40 1.49
C SER A 10 46.79 -31.03 2.14
N PHE A 11 46.82 -29.97 1.34
CA PHE A 11 46.30 -28.66 1.74
C PHE A 11 44.77 -28.71 1.67
N GLY A 12 44.12 -28.79 2.83
CA GLY A 12 42.67 -28.61 2.94
C GLY A 12 42.31 -27.15 2.69
N LEU A 13 41.75 -26.86 1.53
CA LEU A 13 41.05 -25.61 1.25
C LEU A 13 39.73 -25.61 2.03
N PHE A 14 39.70 -24.92 3.17
CA PHE A 14 38.45 -24.50 3.79
C PHE A 14 37.85 -23.39 2.93
N SER A 15 36.94 -23.74 2.03
CA SER A 15 36.04 -22.77 1.43
C SER A 15 35.08 -22.28 2.51
N GLN A 16 35.31 -21.07 3.01
CA GLN A 16 34.27 -20.31 3.72
C GLN A 16 33.19 -19.93 2.69
N THR A 17 32.16 -20.76 2.56
CA THR A 17 30.90 -20.32 1.97
C THR A 17 30.29 -19.30 2.92
N SER A 18 30.41 -18.02 2.59
CA SER A 18 29.53 -16.99 3.18
C SER A 18 28.11 -17.34 2.74
N ALA A 19 27.38 -18.02 3.61
CA ALA A 19 25.94 -18.11 3.48
C ALA A 19 25.41 -16.67 3.58
N GLN A 20 24.85 -16.15 2.49
CA GLN A 20 23.95 -15.00 2.58
C GLN A 20 22.92 -15.34 3.66
N THR A 21 22.96 -14.64 4.78
CA THR A 21 21.93 -14.73 5.80
C THR A 21 20.65 -14.22 5.16
N SER A 22 19.76 -15.12 4.78
CA SER A 22 18.41 -14.73 4.35
C SER A 22 17.78 -13.91 5.49
N TYR A 23 17.19 -12.77 5.15
CA TYR A 23 16.49 -11.91 6.12
C TYR A 23 15.53 -12.75 6.98
N GLN A 24 15.63 -12.59 8.30
CA GLN A 24 14.73 -13.21 9.27
C GLN A 24 13.96 -12.10 10.00
N PRO A 25 12.64 -11.97 9.80
CA PRO A 25 11.85 -10.93 10.46
C PRO A 25 11.85 -11.15 11.97
N THR A 26 11.88 -10.05 12.72
CA THR A 26 11.77 -10.08 14.19
C THR A 26 10.36 -10.52 14.62
N PRO A 27 10.17 -10.99 15.87
CA PRO A 27 8.83 -11.24 16.40
C PRO A 27 7.90 -10.02 16.34
N ASP A 28 8.43 -8.82 16.57
CA ASP A 28 7.68 -7.56 16.49
C ASP A 28 7.23 -7.27 15.05
N ASN A 29 8.10 -7.51 14.07
CA ASN A 29 7.75 -7.41 12.66
C ASN A 29 6.64 -8.40 12.26
N LEU A 30 6.75 -9.67 12.67
CA LEU A 30 5.71 -10.68 12.40
C LEU A 30 4.36 -10.29 13.03
N ALA A 31 4.38 -9.74 14.24
CA ALA A 31 3.18 -9.22 14.89
C ALA A 31 2.60 -8.01 14.13
N ALA A 32 3.45 -7.10 13.64
CA ALA A 32 3.04 -5.95 12.84
C ALA A 32 2.44 -6.38 11.49
N ARG A 33 3.01 -7.39 10.81
CA ARG A 33 2.44 -7.97 9.57
C ARG A 33 1.04 -8.54 9.80
N LYS A 34 0.84 -9.24 10.91
CA LYS A 34 -0.49 -9.77 11.28
C LYS A 34 -1.46 -8.63 11.56
N ALA A 35 -1.06 -7.63 12.35
CA ALA A 35 -1.89 -6.48 12.66
C ALA A 35 -2.28 -5.71 11.39
N PHE A 36 -1.34 -5.54 10.46
CA PHE A 36 -1.59 -4.93 9.16
C PHE A 36 -2.63 -5.73 8.35
N GLN A 37 -2.53 -7.05 8.26
CA GLN A 37 -3.56 -7.87 7.60
C GLN A 37 -4.94 -7.76 8.26
N ASP A 38 -5.00 -7.48 9.56
CA ASP A 38 -6.24 -7.35 10.31
C ASP A 38 -6.88 -5.95 10.14
N ASP A 39 -6.07 -4.93 9.84
CA ASP A 39 -6.49 -3.53 9.67
C ASP A 39 -7.36 -3.29 8.43
N LYS A 40 -7.07 -3.97 7.31
CA LYS A 40 -7.80 -3.99 6.02
C LYS A 40 -7.99 -2.69 5.26
N PHE A 41 -8.01 -1.53 5.89
CA PHE A 41 -8.39 -0.28 5.23
C PHE A 41 -7.55 0.91 5.71
N GLY A 42 -6.94 1.63 4.78
CA GLY A 42 -6.08 2.78 5.03
C GLY A 42 -6.34 3.96 4.11
N LEU A 43 -5.86 5.14 4.51
CA LEU A 43 -5.86 6.37 3.72
C LEU A 43 -4.50 6.57 3.05
N PHE A 44 -4.48 6.78 1.73
CA PHE A 44 -3.31 7.32 1.04
C PHE A 44 -3.43 8.84 0.90
N ILE A 45 -2.34 9.56 1.08
CA ILE A 45 -2.28 11.01 0.88
C ILE A 45 -1.11 11.34 -0.04
N HIS A 46 -1.43 11.80 -1.25
CA HIS A 46 -0.45 12.38 -2.17
C HIS A 46 -0.54 13.89 -2.11
N TRP A 47 0.39 14.49 -1.37
CA TRP A 47 0.47 15.93 -1.21
C TRP A 47 1.90 16.46 -1.32
N GLY A 48 2.04 17.56 -2.04
CA GLY A 48 3.32 18.20 -2.32
C GLY A 48 3.14 19.48 -3.14
N VAL A 49 4.24 20.12 -3.51
CA VAL A 49 4.23 21.38 -4.27
C VAL A 49 3.60 21.23 -5.66
N TYR A 50 3.55 20.02 -6.23
CA TYR A 50 2.78 19.71 -7.45
C TYR A 50 1.30 20.10 -7.34
N SER A 51 0.72 20.11 -6.14
CA SER A 51 -0.67 20.52 -5.93
C SER A 51 -0.94 21.98 -6.32
N ILE A 52 0.08 22.85 -6.36
CA ILE A 52 -0.05 24.23 -6.83
C ILE A 52 -0.44 24.27 -8.31
N LEU A 53 0.14 23.38 -9.12
CA LEU A 53 -0.15 23.30 -10.54
C LEU A 53 -1.51 22.66 -10.82
N GLY A 54 -2.02 21.86 -9.88
CA GLY A 54 -3.35 21.24 -9.97
C GLY A 54 -3.47 20.32 -11.19
N ASP A 55 -2.41 19.60 -11.54
CA ASP A 55 -2.35 18.73 -12.73
C ASP A 55 -1.72 17.37 -12.41
N GLY A 56 -1.90 16.89 -11.18
CA GLY A 56 -1.29 15.66 -10.68
C GLY A 56 0.20 15.77 -10.36
N GLU A 57 0.71 14.75 -9.69
CA GLU A 57 2.06 14.65 -9.11
C GLU A 57 3.16 14.40 -10.16
N TRP A 58 2.80 13.87 -11.33
CA TRP A 58 3.72 13.64 -12.45
C TRP A 58 3.93 14.85 -13.36
N VAL A 59 3.32 15.99 -13.03
CA VAL A 59 3.31 17.20 -13.86
C VAL A 59 4.72 17.70 -14.23
N MET A 60 5.71 17.57 -13.33
CA MET A 60 7.10 17.94 -13.59
C MET A 60 7.66 17.18 -14.80
N ASN A 61 7.46 15.86 -14.82
CA ASN A 61 7.92 14.99 -15.91
C ASN A 61 7.08 15.16 -17.17
N GLN A 62 5.74 15.15 -17.06
CA GLN A 62 4.83 15.18 -18.21
C GLN A 62 4.93 16.49 -19.00
N ARG A 63 5.13 17.61 -18.30
CA ARG A 63 5.30 18.93 -18.93
C ARG A 63 6.76 19.32 -19.09
N GLN A 64 7.69 18.40 -18.81
CA GLN A 64 9.13 18.58 -18.97
C GLN A 64 9.66 19.84 -18.27
N ILE A 65 9.15 20.13 -17.06
CA ILE A 65 9.47 21.35 -16.33
C ILE A 65 10.90 21.23 -15.76
N PRO A 66 11.83 22.13 -16.12
CA PRO A 66 13.18 22.12 -15.55
C PRO A 66 13.16 22.46 -14.06
N ILE A 67 14.14 21.95 -13.30
CA ILE A 67 14.27 22.19 -11.85
C ILE A 67 14.18 23.69 -11.52
N LYS A 68 14.93 24.54 -12.24
CA LYS A 68 14.94 26.00 -12.02
C LYS A 68 13.55 26.67 -12.07
N ASP A 69 12.61 26.08 -12.81
CA ASP A 69 11.25 26.59 -12.94
C ASP A 69 10.33 25.94 -11.92
N TYR A 70 10.52 24.65 -11.65
CA TYR A 70 9.74 23.90 -10.66
C TYR A 70 10.04 24.35 -9.22
N GLU A 71 11.29 24.75 -8.91
CA GLU A 71 11.70 25.31 -7.61
C GLU A 71 11.04 26.65 -7.27
N LYS A 72 10.29 27.25 -8.19
CA LYS A 72 9.44 28.41 -7.88
C LYS A 72 8.20 28.01 -7.09
N LEU A 73 7.70 26.78 -7.25
CA LEU A 73 6.46 26.32 -6.61
C LEU A 73 6.50 26.41 -5.07
N PRO A 74 7.56 25.95 -4.37
CA PRO A 74 7.68 26.12 -2.91
C PRO A 74 7.40 27.55 -2.41
N THR A 75 7.79 28.58 -3.17
CA THR A 75 7.58 30.00 -2.78
C THR A 75 6.10 30.42 -2.72
N PHE A 76 5.21 29.69 -3.41
CA PHE A 76 3.76 29.89 -3.37
C PHE A 76 3.05 28.91 -2.43
N PHE A 77 3.75 27.89 -1.91
CA PHE A 77 3.14 26.83 -1.13
C PHE A 77 2.93 27.28 0.32
N ASN A 78 1.70 27.68 0.66
CA ASN A 78 1.36 28.12 2.01
C ASN A 78 0.06 27.48 2.50
N PRO A 79 0.09 26.22 2.97
CA PRO A 79 -1.10 25.49 3.38
C PRO A 79 -1.67 25.94 4.73
N THR A 80 -2.15 27.17 4.78
CA THR A 80 -2.74 27.81 5.96
C THR A 80 -4.02 27.14 6.47
N ALA A 81 -4.64 26.27 5.67
CA ALA A 81 -5.82 25.50 6.04
C ALA A 81 -5.50 24.01 6.31
N PHE A 82 -4.24 23.61 6.36
CA PHE A 82 -3.85 22.28 6.83
C PHE A 82 -4.20 22.10 8.31
N ASP A 83 -4.91 21.02 8.63
CA ASP A 83 -5.23 20.60 9.98
C ASP A 83 -5.07 19.07 10.08
N ALA A 84 -4.02 18.63 10.78
CA ALA A 84 -3.75 17.22 11.01
C ALA A 84 -4.90 16.52 11.74
N LYS A 85 -5.55 17.21 12.69
CA LYS A 85 -6.68 16.66 13.44
C LYS A 85 -7.88 16.44 12.54
N GLU A 86 -8.16 17.36 11.63
CA GLU A 86 -9.22 17.18 10.64
C GLU A 86 -8.95 15.93 9.77
N TRP A 87 -7.73 15.79 9.24
CA TRP A 87 -7.36 14.67 8.37
C TRP A 87 -7.43 13.32 9.10
N VAL A 88 -6.85 13.21 10.30
CA VAL A 88 -6.85 11.96 11.07
C VAL A 88 -8.25 11.60 11.54
N THR A 89 -9.05 12.59 11.96
CA THR A 89 -10.46 12.37 12.35
C THR A 89 -11.28 11.87 11.17
N MET A 90 -11.09 12.46 9.98
CA MET A 90 -11.75 12.04 8.75
C MET A 90 -11.42 10.58 8.41
N ALA A 91 -10.13 10.20 8.41
CA ALA A 91 -9.69 8.83 8.17
C ALA A 91 -10.32 7.85 9.17
N LYS A 92 -10.26 8.18 10.47
CA LYS A 92 -10.83 7.37 11.55
C LYS A 92 -12.33 7.17 11.40
N ASN A 93 -13.07 8.23 11.09
CA ASN A 93 -14.53 8.18 10.88
C ASN A 93 -14.91 7.36 9.64
N ALA A 94 -14.06 7.34 8.62
CA ALA A 94 -14.21 6.49 7.44
C ALA A 94 -13.96 4.99 7.74
N GLY A 95 -13.45 4.67 8.93
CA GLY A 95 -13.08 3.30 9.33
C GLY A 95 -11.64 2.92 8.97
N MET A 96 -10.80 3.85 8.52
CA MET A 96 -9.41 3.54 8.21
C MET A 96 -8.60 3.32 9.51
N LYS A 97 -7.62 2.43 9.46
CA LYS A 97 -6.77 2.06 10.60
C LYS A 97 -5.34 2.59 10.50
N TYR A 98 -4.95 3.01 9.31
CA TYR A 98 -3.64 3.58 9.03
C TYR A 98 -3.72 4.67 7.95
N ILE A 99 -2.72 5.54 7.95
CA ILE A 99 -2.51 6.59 6.96
C ILE A 99 -1.12 6.38 6.36
N THR A 100 -1.01 6.45 5.03
CA THR A 100 0.24 6.53 4.28
C THR A 100 0.32 7.89 3.61
N ILE A 101 1.36 8.67 3.87
CA ILE A 101 1.53 10.02 3.30
C ILE A 101 2.87 10.17 2.58
N THR A 102 2.88 10.87 1.45
CA THR A 102 4.10 11.22 0.70
C THR A 102 5.04 12.09 1.56
N SER A 103 6.08 11.47 2.12
CA SER A 103 7.18 12.19 2.77
C SER A 103 8.06 12.91 1.75
N LYS A 104 8.27 12.26 0.60
CA LYS A 104 8.93 12.79 -0.60
C LYS A 104 8.38 12.04 -1.81
N HIS A 105 7.90 12.76 -2.83
CA HIS A 105 7.51 12.16 -4.11
C HIS A 105 8.65 12.25 -5.13
N HIS A 106 8.43 11.80 -6.37
CA HIS A 106 9.45 11.80 -7.43
C HIS A 106 10.05 13.19 -7.72
N ASP A 107 9.33 14.28 -7.45
CA ASP A 107 9.85 15.64 -7.64
C ASP A 107 10.93 16.05 -6.63
N GLY A 108 11.23 15.18 -5.66
CA GLY A 108 12.31 15.34 -4.69
C GLY A 108 11.96 16.26 -3.52
N PHE A 109 10.78 16.89 -3.52
CA PHE A 109 10.41 17.85 -2.47
C PHE A 109 10.00 17.13 -1.17
N ALA A 110 10.73 17.38 -0.09
CA ALA A 110 10.43 16.79 1.20
C ALA A 110 9.31 17.55 1.93
N MET A 111 8.30 16.82 2.39
CA MET A 111 7.14 17.36 3.13
C MET A 111 7.39 17.45 4.64
N TYR A 112 8.65 17.45 5.06
CA TYR A 112 9.09 17.48 6.45
C TYR A 112 10.40 18.27 6.60
N ASP A 113 10.84 18.54 7.84
CA ASP A 113 12.08 19.30 8.11
C ASP A 113 13.34 18.40 7.95
N SER A 114 13.88 18.32 6.74
CA SER A 114 15.03 17.45 6.41
C SER A 114 16.33 18.20 6.62
N LYS A 115 17.33 17.58 7.27
CA LYS A 115 18.63 18.24 7.52
C LYS A 115 19.67 18.00 6.44
N VAL A 116 19.35 17.18 5.45
CA VAL A 116 20.25 16.80 4.36
C VAL A 116 20.02 17.55 3.05
N SER A 117 18.92 18.29 2.94
CA SER A 117 18.59 19.15 1.80
C SER A 117 17.65 20.24 2.26
N ASP A 118 17.86 21.45 1.76
CA ASP A 118 16.95 22.57 2.00
C ASP A 118 15.70 22.52 1.11
N TYR A 119 15.62 21.58 0.16
CA TYR A 119 14.48 21.44 -0.76
C TYR A 119 13.28 20.76 -0.06
N ASP A 120 12.76 21.45 0.95
CA ASP A 120 11.69 20.94 1.80
C ASP A 120 10.65 22.00 2.20
N ILE A 121 9.58 21.55 2.85
CA ILE A 121 8.46 22.38 3.26
C ILE A 121 8.83 23.46 4.28
N VAL A 122 9.80 23.21 5.15
CA VAL A 122 10.18 24.16 6.20
C VAL A 122 11.07 25.24 5.59
N ASP A 123 12.10 24.87 4.84
CA ASP A 123 13.13 25.78 4.35
C ASP A 123 12.72 26.56 3.10
N ARG A 124 11.96 25.95 2.18
CA ARG A 124 11.66 26.58 0.87
C ARG A 124 10.27 27.17 0.72
N THR A 125 9.43 27.09 1.74
CA THR A 125 8.06 27.61 1.67
C THR A 125 7.79 28.71 2.70
N PRO A 126 6.81 29.60 2.46
CA PRO A 126 6.33 30.54 3.48
C PRO A 126 5.64 29.86 4.68
N TYR A 127 5.30 28.57 4.61
CA TYR A 127 4.60 27.86 5.68
C TYR A 127 5.48 27.56 6.88
N LYS A 128 6.76 27.22 6.64
CA LYS A 128 7.81 27.12 7.67
C LYS A 128 7.52 26.13 8.81
N LYS A 129 6.66 25.13 8.57
CA LYS A 129 6.22 24.14 9.57
C LYS A 129 6.27 22.73 9.01
N ASP A 130 6.67 21.79 9.86
CA ASP A 130 6.72 20.36 9.56
C ASP A 130 5.31 19.74 9.66
N VAL A 131 4.73 19.40 8.51
CA VAL A 131 3.38 18.81 8.43
C VAL A 131 3.37 17.33 8.80
N LEU A 132 4.47 16.60 8.56
CA LEU A 132 4.56 15.19 8.95
C LEU A 132 4.68 15.05 10.46
N LYS A 133 5.35 15.98 11.13
CA LYS A 133 5.42 16.00 12.60
C LYS A 133 4.04 16.20 13.23
N ALA A 134 3.28 17.18 12.72
CA ALA A 134 1.91 17.41 13.16
C ALA A 134 1.01 16.19 12.91
N LEU A 135 1.14 15.53 11.75
CA LEU A 135 0.38 14.34 11.43
C LEU A 135 0.78 13.13 12.28
N ALA A 136 2.07 12.92 12.54
CA ALA A 136 2.57 11.84 13.40
C ALA A 136 2.07 11.96 14.83
N ASP A 137 2.07 13.17 15.38
CA ASP A 137 1.59 13.42 16.73
C ASP A 137 0.08 13.21 16.83
N GLU A 138 -0.69 13.61 15.82
CA GLU A 138 -2.14 13.41 15.80
C GLU A 138 -2.55 11.96 15.54
N CYS A 139 -1.87 11.26 14.63
CA CYS A 139 -2.03 9.82 14.40
C CYS A 139 -1.87 9.05 15.73
N ARG A 140 -0.83 9.38 16.50
CA ARG A 140 -0.61 8.80 17.83
C ARG A 140 -1.73 9.14 18.80
N ALA A 141 -2.18 10.40 18.83
CA ALA A 141 -3.26 10.84 19.71
C ALA A 141 -4.59 10.11 19.43
N GLN A 142 -4.86 9.76 18.17
CA GLN A 142 -6.11 9.12 17.76
C GLN A 142 -6.03 7.59 17.58
N GLY A 143 -4.84 7.00 17.70
CA GLY A 143 -4.63 5.56 17.54
C GLY A 143 -4.65 5.08 16.09
N ILE A 144 -4.21 5.93 15.15
CA ILE A 144 -4.06 5.59 13.73
C ILE A 144 -2.57 5.34 13.45
N LYS A 145 -2.25 4.22 12.78
CA LYS A 145 -0.86 3.93 12.40
C LYS A 145 -0.44 4.87 11.28
N LEU A 146 0.77 5.42 11.33
CA LEU A 146 1.31 6.29 10.28
C LEU A 146 2.42 5.57 9.51
N PHE A 147 2.28 5.52 8.19
CA PHE A 147 3.28 5.06 7.24
C PHE A 147 3.77 6.27 6.44
N PHE A 148 5.05 6.24 6.08
CA PHE A 148 5.61 7.23 5.16
C PHE A 148 5.80 6.61 3.79
N TYR A 149 5.15 7.19 2.78
CA TYR A 149 5.56 6.98 1.40
C TYR A 149 6.88 7.69 1.18
N HIS A 150 7.85 7.03 0.55
CA HIS A 150 9.12 7.63 0.17
C HIS A 150 9.54 7.17 -1.21
N SER A 151 9.82 8.10 -2.10
CA SER A 151 10.28 7.74 -3.44
C SER A 151 11.78 7.43 -3.47
N HIS A 152 12.11 6.26 -4.00
CA HIS A 152 13.44 5.87 -4.46
C HIS A 152 13.90 6.74 -5.64
N LEU A 153 12.96 7.12 -6.50
CA LEU A 153 13.19 8.03 -7.62
C LEU A 153 13.27 9.47 -7.12
N ASP A 154 14.19 10.24 -7.68
CA ASP A 154 14.32 11.67 -7.40
C ASP A 154 14.65 12.42 -8.70
N TRP A 155 13.78 13.34 -9.12
CA TRP A 155 13.96 14.18 -10.30
C TRP A 155 14.75 15.46 -10.01
N HIS A 156 15.07 15.73 -8.74
CA HIS A 156 15.81 16.91 -8.30
C HIS A 156 17.28 16.58 -8.03
N HIS A 157 17.56 15.52 -7.28
CA HIS A 157 18.90 15.23 -6.76
C HIS A 157 19.91 14.90 -7.89
N PRO A 158 21.09 15.55 -7.94
CA PRO A 158 22.07 15.37 -9.02
C PRO A 158 22.75 13.99 -8.97
N ASP A 159 22.93 13.43 -7.77
CA ASP A 159 23.56 12.12 -7.60
C ASP A 159 22.65 10.93 -7.92
N TYR A 160 21.37 11.15 -8.24
CA TYR A 160 20.53 10.11 -8.85
C TYR A 160 20.98 9.90 -10.30
N PHE A 161 22.13 9.25 -10.45
CA PHE A 161 22.88 9.10 -11.69
C PHE A 161 23.50 7.69 -11.77
N PRO A 162 23.46 6.99 -12.91
CA PRO A 162 22.84 7.39 -14.18
C PRO A 162 21.34 7.67 -14.03
N ARG A 163 20.81 8.58 -14.85
CA ARG A 163 19.37 8.88 -14.82
C ARG A 163 18.58 7.64 -15.26
N GLY A 164 17.48 7.36 -14.57
CA GLY A 164 16.55 6.34 -15.01
C GLY A 164 15.68 6.81 -16.19
N GLN A 165 14.47 6.28 -16.28
CA GLN A 165 13.61 6.41 -17.45
C GLN A 165 12.85 7.74 -17.49
N THR A 166 12.65 8.39 -16.34
CA THR A 166 11.82 9.59 -16.18
C THR A 166 12.65 10.81 -15.73
N GLY A 167 12.04 12.00 -15.77
CA GLY A 167 12.68 13.25 -15.31
C GLY A 167 13.94 13.63 -16.08
N LYS A 168 14.08 13.16 -17.34
CA LYS A 168 15.28 13.38 -18.18
C LYS A 168 15.46 14.83 -18.60
N THR A 169 14.37 15.59 -18.66
CA THR A 169 14.35 17.01 -19.06
C THR A 169 14.45 17.96 -17.87
N ALA A 170 14.62 17.44 -16.65
CA ALA A 170 14.71 18.24 -15.42
C ALA A 170 15.93 19.19 -15.40
N GLY A 171 16.92 18.97 -16.27
CA GLY A 171 18.11 19.82 -16.38
C GLY A 171 19.17 19.55 -15.30
N ARG A 172 19.17 18.33 -14.73
CA ARG A 172 20.22 17.85 -13.83
C ARG A 172 21.59 17.79 -14.55
N PRO A 173 22.71 17.76 -13.83
CA PRO A 173 24.01 17.46 -14.44
C PRO A 173 24.02 16.08 -15.13
N GLU A 174 24.88 15.89 -16.15
CA GLU A 174 25.17 14.58 -16.76
C GLU A 174 26.29 13.85 -15.99
N SER A 175 26.21 13.91 -14.66
CA SER A 175 27.18 13.34 -13.73
C SER A 175 26.54 13.24 -12.35
N GLY A 176 26.96 12.25 -11.58
CA GLY A 176 26.53 12.06 -10.20
C GLY A 176 27.06 10.73 -9.67
N ASP A 177 26.83 10.48 -8.39
CA ASP A 177 27.29 9.28 -7.69
C ASP A 177 26.13 8.58 -6.98
N PHE A 178 25.65 7.48 -7.55
CA PHE A 178 24.50 6.75 -7.02
C PHE A 178 24.66 6.36 -5.54
N ASP A 179 25.88 6.07 -5.07
CA ASP A 179 26.12 5.71 -3.66
C ASP A 179 25.96 6.91 -2.72
N LYS A 180 26.26 8.13 -3.20
CA LYS A 180 25.93 9.35 -2.45
C LYS A 180 24.44 9.58 -2.40
N TYR A 181 23.72 9.32 -3.49
CA TYR A 181 22.25 9.39 -3.47
C TYR A 181 21.62 8.37 -2.51
N LEU A 182 22.10 7.12 -2.48
CA LEU A 182 21.63 6.13 -1.52
C LEU A 182 21.95 6.56 -0.08
N THR A 183 23.10 7.18 0.16
CA THR A 183 23.45 7.72 1.49
C THR A 183 22.56 8.91 1.89
N TYR A 184 22.22 9.78 0.94
CA TYR A 184 21.23 10.85 1.13
C TYR A 184 19.85 10.26 1.52
N MET A 185 19.36 9.28 0.75
CA MET A 185 18.08 8.61 1.01
C MET A 185 18.07 7.87 2.36
N ASP A 186 19.13 7.12 2.70
CA ASP A 186 19.27 6.45 4.00
C ASP A 186 19.24 7.45 5.17
N THR A 187 19.81 8.64 4.98
CA THR A 187 19.80 9.68 6.00
C THR A 187 18.40 10.26 6.16
N GLN A 188 17.68 10.52 5.06
CA GLN A 188 16.26 10.90 5.09
C GLN A 188 15.38 9.85 5.78
N LEU A 189 15.58 8.57 5.47
CA LEU A 189 14.88 7.48 6.13
C LEU A 189 15.21 7.42 7.62
N SER A 190 16.47 7.66 8.00
CA SER A 190 16.87 7.74 9.41
C SER A 190 16.15 8.88 10.15
N GLU A 191 16.01 10.05 9.53
CA GLU A 191 15.24 11.17 10.08
C GLU A 191 13.77 10.80 10.29
N LEU A 192 13.13 10.21 9.26
CA LEU A 192 11.74 9.76 9.31
C LEU A 192 11.49 8.70 10.39
N LEU A 193 12.46 7.81 10.63
CA LEU A 193 12.35 6.71 11.60
C LEU A 193 12.75 7.08 13.02
N THR A 194 13.38 8.24 13.24
CA THR A 194 13.87 8.66 14.57
C THR A 194 13.18 9.92 15.11
N ASN A 195 12.71 10.82 14.26
CA ASN A 195 12.14 12.12 14.69
C ASN A 195 10.62 12.13 14.86
N TYR A 196 9.91 11.12 14.34
CA TYR A 196 8.43 11.09 14.26
C TYR A 196 7.78 10.07 15.22
N GLY A 197 8.58 9.45 16.09
CA GLY A 197 8.14 8.39 17.00
C GLY A 197 7.92 7.05 16.27
N PRO A 198 7.14 6.12 16.85
CA PRO A 198 6.84 4.85 16.20
C PRO A 198 6.06 5.07 14.91
N VAL A 199 6.54 4.49 13.81
CA VAL A 199 5.87 4.48 12.51
C VAL A 199 5.44 3.05 12.16
N GLY A 200 4.35 2.93 11.40
CA GLY A 200 3.86 1.64 10.91
C GLY A 200 4.76 1.04 9.83
N GLY A 201 5.46 1.88 9.05
CA GLY A 201 6.31 1.39 7.97
C GLY A 201 6.70 2.45 6.94
N ILE A 202 7.48 2.00 5.96
CA ILE A 202 7.86 2.75 4.77
C ILE A 202 7.23 2.11 3.53
N TRP A 203 6.53 2.93 2.77
CA TRP A 203 5.89 2.58 1.49
C TRP A 203 6.76 3.16 0.37
N PHE A 204 7.57 2.33 -0.26
CA PHE A 204 8.51 2.76 -1.29
C PHE A 204 7.91 2.77 -2.69
N ASP A 205 8.43 3.65 -3.53
CA ASP A 205 8.06 3.74 -4.95
C ASP A 205 9.23 4.25 -5.82
N GLY A 206 9.18 4.00 -7.12
CA GLY A 206 10.13 4.57 -8.10
C GLY A 206 11.37 3.71 -8.36
N TRP A 207 11.49 2.54 -7.73
CA TRP A 207 12.56 1.56 -8.03
C TRP A 207 12.58 1.18 -9.52
N TRP A 208 11.39 1.03 -10.11
CA TRP A 208 11.16 0.65 -11.50
C TRP A 208 11.77 1.65 -12.51
N ASP A 209 12.06 2.88 -12.10
CA ASP A 209 12.66 3.90 -12.96
C ASP A 209 14.05 3.48 -13.47
N GLN A 210 14.76 2.63 -12.72
CA GLN A 210 16.06 2.05 -13.08
C GLN A 210 15.98 0.62 -13.61
N SER A 211 14.77 0.07 -13.84
CA SER A 211 14.61 -1.27 -14.39
C SER A 211 15.36 -1.42 -15.72
N ALA A 212 16.08 -2.53 -15.86
CA ALA A 212 16.74 -2.91 -17.11
C ALA A 212 15.78 -3.59 -18.11
N HIS A 213 14.54 -3.88 -17.70
CA HIS A 213 13.53 -4.61 -18.49
C HIS A 213 14.06 -5.95 -19.05
N ASP A 214 14.87 -6.65 -18.27
CA ASP A 214 15.43 -7.94 -18.65
C ASP A 214 14.37 -9.04 -18.45
N LYS A 215 13.88 -9.61 -19.56
CA LYS A 215 12.83 -10.63 -19.53
C LYS A 215 13.22 -11.91 -18.76
N ASN A 216 14.52 -12.15 -18.56
CA ASN A 216 15.00 -13.31 -17.81
C ASN A 216 15.23 -12.99 -16.33
N ASP A 217 15.28 -11.70 -15.98
CA ASP A 217 15.54 -11.23 -14.62
C ASP A 217 14.80 -9.89 -14.38
N PRO A 218 13.51 -9.95 -13.98
CA PRO A 218 12.71 -8.75 -13.69
C PRO A 218 13.30 -7.88 -12.57
N HIS A 219 14.18 -8.43 -11.73
CA HIS A 219 14.84 -7.70 -10.65
C HIS A 219 16.08 -6.91 -11.11
N LYS A 220 16.50 -7.07 -12.37
CA LYS A 220 17.70 -6.43 -12.89
C LYS A 220 17.49 -4.93 -13.14
N THR A 221 18.41 -4.13 -12.62
CA THR A 221 18.43 -2.67 -12.77
C THR A 221 19.74 -2.17 -13.36
N VAL A 222 19.73 -0.94 -13.87
CA VAL A 222 20.93 -0.24 -14.40
C VAL A 222 21.92 0.11 -13.29
N VAL A 223 21.42 0.28 -12.06
CA VAL A 223 22.17 0.62 -10.85
C VAL A 223 21.97 -0.47 -9.80
N ASP A 224 22.89 -0.57 -8.84
CA ASP A 224 22.68 -1.39 -7.65
C ASP A 224 21.97 -0.56 -6.56
N TRP A 225 20.70 -0.85 -6.29
CA TRP A 225 19.91 -0.17 -5.27
C TRP A 225 20.35 -0.44 -3.83
N LYS A 226 21.17 -1.49 -3.59
CA LYS A 226 21.61 -1.91 -2.25
C LYS A 226 20.44 -2.00 -1.26
N LEU A 227 19.33 -2.62 -1.70
CA LEU A 227 18.10 -2.73 -0.91
C LEU A 227 18.34 -3.42 0.43
N ASP A 228 19.27 -4.37 0.50
CA ASP A 228 19.66 -5.05 1.74
C ASP A 228 20.19 -4.06 2.80
N ARG A 229 21.03 -3.10 2.39
CA ARG A 229 21.53 -2.03 3.24
C ARG A 229 20.38 -1.15 3.75
N THR A 230 19.52 -0.68 2.84
CA THR A 230 18.41 0.23 3.17
C THR A 230 17.39 -0.46 4.08
N TYR A 231 16.98 -1.69 3.76
CA TYR A 231 15.99 -2.43 4.55
C TYR A 231 16.54 -2.81 5.93
N SER A 232 17.81 -3.21 6.01
CA SER A 232 18.47 -3.48 7.29
C SER A 232 18.55 -2.24 8.19
N LEU A 233 18.77 -1.05 7.61
CA LEU A 233 18.73 0.21 8.34
C LEU A 233 17.34 0.45 8.96
N ILE A 234 16.28 0.28 8.15
CA ILE A 234 14.90 0.50 8.61
C ILE A 234 14.56 -0.43 9.77
N HIS A 235 14.78 -1.73 9.62
CA HIS A 235 14.48 -2.71 10.69
C HIS A 235 15.39 -2.57 11.90
N LYS A 236 16.62 -2.03 11.74
CA LYS A 236 17.48 -1.70 12.88
C LYS A 236 16.94 -0.53 13.69
N LEU A 237 16.44 0.52 13.02
CA LEU A 237 15.92 1.72 13.68
C LEU A 237 14.53 1.48 14.29
N GLN A 238 13.67 0.75 13.58
CA GLN A 238 12.30 0.43 13.98
C GLN A 238 11.99 -1.05 13.65
N PRO A 239 12.26 -2.00 14.57
CA PRO A 239 12.11 -3.44 14.31
C PRO A 239 10.70 -3.91 13.94
N ALA A 240 9.67 -3.12 14.26
CA ALA A 240 8.28 -3.40 13.92
C ALA A 240 7.81 -2.71 12.63
N ALA A 241 8.59 -1.78 12.07
CA ALA A 241 8.22 -1.06 10.86
C ALA A 241 8.16 -2.03 9.68
N LEU A 242 7.06 -1.92 8.91
CA LEU A 242 6.86 -2.71 7.71
C LEU A 242 7.46 -2.01 6.49
N ILE A 243 8.05 -2.80 5.60
CA ILE A 243 8.56 -2.33 4.32
C ILE A 243 7.71 -2.92 3.20
N GLY A 244 7.22 -2.06 2.32
CA GLY A 244 6.63 -2.47 1.04
C GLY A 244 7.20 -1.59 -0.05
N ASN A 245 7.43 -2.14 -1.23
CA ASN A 245 8.01 -1.42 -2.35
C ASN A 245 7.19 -1.68 -3.63
N ASN A 246 6.65 -0.61 -4.21
CA ASN A 246 5.82 -0.65 -5.41
C ASN A 246 6.69 -0.77 -6.67
N HIS A 247 7.44 -1.86 -6.79
CA HIS A 247 8.35 -2.12 -7.90
C HIS A 247 7.75 -3.03 -8.98
N HIS A 248 6.51 -3.51 -8.81
CA HIS A 248 5.77 -4.35 -9.77
C HIS A 248 6.39 -5.70 -10.14
N VAL A 249 7.35 -6.18 -9.34
CA VAL A 249 8.01 -7.48 -9.47
C VAL A 249 7.80 -8.31 -8.20
N ALA A 250 8.34 -9.54 -8.14
CA ALA A 250 8.25 -10.36 -6.93
C ALA A 250 8.99 -9.69 -5.74
N PRO A 251 8.49 -9.83 -4.50
CA PRO A 251 9.10 -9.15 -3.35
C PRO A 251 10.57 -9.51 -3.10
N PHE A 252 11.36 -8.52 -2.68
CA PHE A 252 12.75 -8.72 -2.27
C PHE A 252 12.85 -9.21 -0.80
N PRO A 253 13.92 -9.93 -0.43
CA PRO A 253 14.22 -10.19 0.98
C PRO A 253 14.28 -8.89 1.79
N GLY A 254 13.58 -8.85 2.92
CA GLY A 254 13.42 -7.64 3.75
C GLY A 254 12.06 -6.97 3.57
N GLU A 255 11.28 -7.32 2.57
CA GLU A 255 9.92 -6.80 2.43
C GLU A 255 8.92 -7.54 3.33
N ASP A 256 7.94 -6.78 3.80
CA ASP A 256 6.97 -7.19 4.81
C ASP A 256 5.54 -7.21 4.31
N PHE A 257 5.24 -6.52 3.21
CA PHE A 257 3.99 -6.59 2.47
C PHE A 257 4.23 -6.35 0.97
N GLN A 258 3.31 -6.84 0.13
CA GLN A 258 3.35 -6.68 -1.32
C GLN A 258 2.20 -5.77 -1.78
N MET A 259 2.49 -4.87 -2.71
CA MET A 259 1.51 -3.91 -3.22
C MET A 259 1.04 -4.21 -4.64
N PHE A 260 -0.17 -3.76 -4.94
CA PHE A 260 -0.77 -3.72 -6.27
C PHE A 260 -1.37 -2.35 -6.52
N GLU A 261 -1.06 -1.75 -7.66
CA GLU A 261 -1.52 -0.41 -8.00
C GLU A 261 -2.72 -0.46 -8.96
N LYS A 262 -3.84 0.13 -8.55
CA LYS A 262 -5.10 0.24 -9.33
C LYS A 262 -5.66 -1.10 -9.82
N ASP A 263 -5.21 -2.21 -9.24
CA ASP A 263 -5.62 -3.56 -9.55
C ASP A 263 -5.71 -4.38 -8.25
N LEU A 264 -6.66 -5.33 -8.25
CA LEU A 264 -6.74 -6.34 -7.20
C LEU A 264 -5.62 -7.38 -7.42
N PRO A 265 -5.08 -8.01 -6.35
CA PRO A 265 -4.06 -9.03 -6.50
C PRO A 265 -4.43 -10.11 -7.51
N GLY A 266 -3.52 -10.39 -8.45
CA GLY A 266 -3.73 -11.38 -9.51
C GLY A 266 -4.47 -10.86 -10.74
N GLN A 267 -4.78 -9.56 -10.79
CA GLN A 267 -5.27 -8.86 -11.97
C GLN A 267 -4.16 -7.98 -12.56
N ASN A 268 -4.32 -7.60 -13.82
CA ASN A 268 -3.43 -6.66 -14.50
C ASN A 268 -4.24 -5.84 -15.53
N LYS A 269 -5.36 -5.24 -15.09
CA LYS A 269 -6.24 -4.49 -16.01
C LYS A 269 -5.64 -3.13 -16.37
N THR A 270 -4.80 -2.58 -15.51
CA THR A 270 -4.15 -1.28 -15.69
C THR A 270 -2.75 -1.35 -16.28
N GLY A 271 -2.17 -2.55 -16.35
CA GLY A 271 -0.85 -2.80 -16.92
C GLY A 271 0.30 -2.74 -15.92
N PHE A 272 0.05 -2.29 -14.67
CA PHE A 272 1.08 -2.15 -13.64
C PHE A 272 1.47 -3.47 -12.95
N SER A 273 0.72 -4.55 -13.13
CA SER A 273 0.99 -5.84 -12.44
C SER A 273 1.52 -6.93 -13.37
N GLY A 274 2.00 -6.57 -14.57
CA GLY A 274 2.37 -7.54 -15.61
C GLY A 274 3.50 -8.51 -15.25
N GLU A 275 4.43 -8.07 -14.39
CA GLU A 275 5.59 -8.85 -13.94
C GLU A 275 5.46 -9.27 -12.46
N SER A 276 4.34 -8.94 -11.82
CA SER A 276 4.12 -9.22 -10.41
C SER A 276 3.72 -10.67 -10.18
N VAL A 277 4.40 -11.33 -9.23
CA VAL A 277 4.04 -12.66 -8.74
C VAL A 277 3.53 -12.53 -7.31
N ILE A 278 2.32 -13.01 -7.02
CA ILE A 278 1.75 -12.94 -5.67
C ILE A 278 2.54 -13.85 -4.73
N GLY A 279 3.20 -13.23 -3.74
CA GLY A 279 3.96 -13.92 -2.70
C GLY A 279 3.11 -14.36 -1.52
N GLN A 280 3.78 -14.72 -0.42
CA GLN A 280 3.14 -15.10 0.85
C GLN A 280 3.05 -13.95 1.86
N LEU A 281 3.51 -12.76 1.48
CA LEU A 281 3.43 -11.57 2.32
C LEU A 281 1.96 -11.08 2.42
N PRO A 282 1.61 -10.34 3.49
CA PRO A 282 0.44 -9.46 3.47
C PRO A 282 0.33 -8.69 2.16
N LEU A 283 -0.88 -8.55 1.63
CA LEU A 283 -1.14 -7.86 0.37
C LEU A 283 -1.84 -6.53 0.65
N GLU A 284 -1.52 -5.52 -0.15
CA GLU A 284 -2.24 -4.25 -0.19
C GLU A 284 -2.51 -3.86 -1.64
N THR A 285 -3.69 -3.35 -1.92
CA THR A 285 -4.00 -2.70 -3.19
C THR A 285 -4.33 -1.23 -2.94
N CYS A 286 -3.80 -0.35 -3.78
CA CYS A 286 -4.08 1.08 -3.71
C CYS A 286 -4.93 1.56 -4.90
N GLU A 287 -5.87 2.48 -4.63
CA GLU A 287 -6.70 3.09 -5.68
C GLU A 287 -6.98 4.56 -5.37
N THR A 288 -7.28 5.29 -6.43
CA THR A 288 -7.62 6.71 -6.43
C THR A 288 -9.13 6.94 -6.30
N MET A 289 -9.57 8.04 -5.68
CA MET A 289 -11.00 8.41 -5.69
C MET A 289 -11.47 8.98 -7.03
N ASN A 290 -10.56 9.61 -7.79
CA ASN A 290 -10.78 10.02 -9.18
C ASN A 290 -9.77 9.30 -10.08
N GLY A 291 -9.17 9.96 -11.06
CA GLY A 291 -8.13 9.39 -11.92
C GLY A 291 -6.69 9.79 -11.55
N ALA A 292 -6.49 10.64 -10.54
CA ALA A 292 -5.19 11.18 -10.16
C ALA A 292 -4.84 10.84 -8.70
N TRP A 293 -3.54 10.70 -8.41
CA TRP A 293 -3.06 10.55 -7.04
C TRP A 293 -2.98 11.92 -6.35
N GLY A 294 -2.18 12.83 -6.90
CA GLY A 294 -2.10 14.22 -6.49
C GLY A 294 -3.29 15.07 -6.97
N PHE A 295 -3.49 16.22 -6.35
CA PHE A 295 -4.58 17.15 -6.70
C PHE A 295 -4.56 17.51 -8.19
N ASN A 296 -5.71 17.30 -8.85
CA ASN A 296 -5.94 17.70 -10.24
C ASN A 296 -7.22 18.55 -10.32
N ILE A 297 -7.11 19.82 -10.73
CA ILE A 297 -8.22 20.78 -10.76
C ILE A 297 -9.26 20.47 -11.84
N LYS A 298 -8.91 19.64 -12.84
CA LYS A 298 -9.78 19.26 -13.94
C LYS A 298 -10.41 17.88 -13.75
N ASP A 299 -9.93 17.07 -12.82
CA ASP A 299 -10.38 15.69 -12.68
C ASP A 299 -11.60 15.54 -11.76
N ASN A 300 -12.78 15.68 -12.38
CA ASN A 300 -14.07 15.49 -11.74
C ASN A 300 -14.65 14.08 -11.94
N ARG A 301 -13.84 13.11 -12.41
CA ARG A 301 -14.28 11.73 -12.65
C ARG A 301 -14.25 10.91 -11.36
N TYR A 302 -15.05 11.33 -10.40
CA TYR A 302 -15.13 10.69 -9.10
C TYR A 302 -15.77 9.30 -9.21
N LYS A 303 -15.11 8.29 -8.63
CA LYS A 303 -15.70 6.97 -8.44
C LYS A 303 -16.88 7.09 -7.48
N SER A 304 -17.92 6.30 -7.68
CA SER A 304 -19.07 6.31 -6.78
C SER A 304 -18.70 5.68 -5.43
N THR A 305 -19.38 6.08 -4.35
CA THR A 305 -19.23 5.45 -3.04
C THR A 305 -19.51 3.94 -3.13
N LYS A 306 -20.49 3.52 -3.94
CA LYS A 306 -20.78 2.11 -4.21
C LYS A 306 -19.56 1.39 -4.76
N ASP A 307 -18.91 1.93 -5.79
CA ASP A 307 -17.73 1.30 -6.41
C ASP A 307 -16.57 1.18 -5.42
N LEU A 308 -16.34 2.21 -4.60
CA LEU A 308 -15.26 2.23 -3.61
C LEU A 308 -15.49 1.23 -2.47
N VAL A 309 -16.73 1.13 -1.96
CA VAL A 309 -17.07 0.10 -0.97
C VAL A 309 -16.94 -1.29 -1.58
N GLN A 310 -17.43 -1.50 -2.81
CA GLN A 310 -17.26 -2.79 -3.48
C GLN A 310 -15.78 -3.12 -3.74
N TYR A 311 -14.94 -2.13 -4.01
CA TYR A 311 -13.50 -2.33 -4.14
C TYR A 311 -12.88 -2.78 -2.82
N LEU A 312 -13.22 -2.13 -1.70
CA LEU A 312 -12.80 -2.53 -0.35
C LEU A 312 -13.19 -3.99 -0.05
N VAL A 313 -14.45 -4.35 -0.32
CA VAL A 313 -14.96 -5.71 -0.11
C VAL A 313 -14.21 -6.72 -0.98
N LYS A 314 -13.99 -6.39 -2.27
CA LYS A 314 -13.23 -7.23 -3.19
C LYS A 314 -11.78 -7.39 -2.74
N ALA A 315 -11.13 -6.33 -2.24
CA ALA A 315 -9.78 -6.40 -1.69
C ALA A 315 -9.73 -7.36 -0.50
N ALA A 316 -10.66 -7.23 0.45
CA ALA A 316 -10.75 -8.15 1.59
C ALA A 316 -10.97 -9.61 1.15
N GLY A 317 -11.81 -9.84 0.14
CA GLY A 317 -12.04 -11.16 -0.45
C GLY A 317 -10.81 -11.77 -1.15
N HIS A 318 -9.92 -10.93 -1.71
CA HIS A 318 -8.60 -11.34 -2.22
C HIS A 318 -7.52 -11.37 -1.12
N ASN A 319 -7.93 -11.32 0.15
CA ASN A 319 -7.05 -11.30 1.31
C ASN A 319 -6.07 -10.11 1.36
N ALA A 320 -6.44 -9.00 0.71
CA ALA A 320 -5.65 -7.77 0.66
C ALA A 320 -6.26 -6.66 1.52
N ASN A 321 -5.40 -5.74 1.93
CA ASN A 321 -5.79 -4.43 2.42
C ASN A 321 -6.13 -3.50 1.25
N PHE A 322 -6.95 -2.49 1.52
CA PHE A 322 -7.26 -1.43 0.57
C PHE A 322 -6.73 -0.08 1.07
N LEU A 323 -5.92 0.58 0.25
CA LEU A 323 -5.35 1.90 0.51
C LEU A 323 -5.97 2.92 -0.45
N LEU A 324 -6.95 3.69 0.06
CA LEU A 324 -7.72 4.62 -0.76
C LEU A 324 -7.12 6.03 -0.70
N ASN A 325 -6.84 6.63 -1.86
CA ASN A 325 -6.13 7.89 -1.96
C ASN A 325 -7.00 9.14 -1.93
N VAL A 326 -6.45 10.20 -1.32
CA VAL A 326 -6.84 11.60 -1.50
C VAL A 326 -5.64 12.44 -1.97
N GLY A 327 -5.90 13.44 -2.81
CA GLY A 327 -4.92 14.46 -3.22
C GLY A 327 -5.32 15.83 -2.69
N PRO A 328 -4.79 16.28 -1.53
CA PRO A 328 -5.16 17.56 -0.93
C PRO A 328 -4.78 18.76 -1.81
N MET A 329 -5.58 19.81 -1.74
CA MET A 329 -5.33 21.10 -2.39
C MET A 329 -4.07 21.79 -1.83
N PRO A 330 -3.45 22.74 -2.56
CA PRO A 330 -2.24 23.42 -2.11
C PRO A 330 -2.41 24.23 -0.83
N ASN A 331 -3.64 24.56 -0.44
CA ASN A 331 -3.92 25.24 0.82
C ASN A 331 -4.02 24.29 2.04
N GLY A 332 -3.92 22.97 1.84
CA GLY A 332 -4.03 21.96 2.90
C GLY A 332 -5.44 21.39 3.13
N LYS A 333 -6.45 21.81 2.36
CA LYS A 333 -7.78 21.21 2.43
C LYS A 333 -7.90 19.97 1.55
N ILE A 334 -8.57 18.95 2.06
CA ILE A 334 -9.06 17.84 1.24
C ILE A 334 -10.35 18.29 0.55
N GLN A 335 -10.53 17.90 -0.71
CA GLN A 335 -11.69 18.29 -1.51
C GLN A 335 -13.00 17.83 -0.85
N PRO A 336 -14.06 18.67 -0.83
CA PRO A 336 -15.32 18.33 -0.16
C PRO A 336 -15.97 17.06 -0.72
N GLU A 337 -15.76 16.76 -2.00
CA GLU A 337 -16.20 15.52 -2.64
C GLU A 337 -15.55 14.29 -1.99
N PHE A 338 -14.24 14.34 -1.71
CA PHE A 338 -13.53 13.26 -1.04
C PHE A 338 -13.95 13.13 0.42
N VAL A 339 -14.14 14.25 1.14
CA VAL A 339 -14.62 14.25 2.52
C VAL A 339 -16.01 13.61 2.60
N LYS A 340 -16.92 13.97 1.69
CA LYS A 340 -18.27 13.39 1.59
C LYS A 340 -18.20 11.87 1.33
N THR A 341 -17.44 11.45 0.32
CA THR A 341 -17.28 10.04 -0.04
C THR A 341 -16.73 9.22 1.13
N LEU A 342 -15.71 9.72 1.83
CA LEU A 342 -15.15 9.05 3.00
C LEU A 342 -16.16 8.94 4.16
N ALA A 343 -16.98 9.96 4.37
CA ALA A 343 -18.05 9.91 5.36
C ALA A 343 -19.09 8.83 5.01
N GLU A 344 -19.48 8.72 3.74
CA GLU A 344 -20.43 7.70 3.27
C GLU A 344 -19.83 6.28 3.35
N VAL A 345 -18.56 6.10 2.98
CA VAL A 345 -17.83 4.84 3.20
C VAL A 345 -17.80 4.49 4.69
N GLY A 346 -17.55 5.48 5.56
CA GLY A 346 -17.58 5.32 7.01
C GLY A 346 -18.93 4.84 7.53
N GLN A 347 -20.05 5.35 7.00
CA GLN A 347 -21.39 4.88 7.36
C GLN A 347 -21.60 3.40 7.00
N TRP A 348 -21.05 2.95 5.88
CA TRP A 348 -21.08 1.53 5.53
C TRP A 348 -20.18 0.70 6.45
N MET A 349 -18.95 1.16 6.74
CA MET A 349 -18.01 0.49 7.64
C MET A 349 -18.52 0.37 9.07
N GLN A 350 -19.27 1.35 9.58
CA GLN A 350 -19.87 1.26 10.91
C GLN A 350 -20.89 0.11 11.03
N LYS A 351 -21.61 -0.20 9.93
CA LYS A 351 -22.63 -1.24 9.91
C LYS A 351 -22.04 -2.62 9.58
N ASN A 352 -21.05 -2.66 8.69
CA ASN A 352 -20.58 -3.90 8.06
C ASN A 352 -19.10 -4.19 8.31
N GLY A 353 -18.37 -3.35 9.04
CA GLY A 353 -16.92 -3.49 9.21
C GLY A 353 -16.48 -4.82 9.85
N GLU A 354 -17.34 -5.47 10.61
CA GLU A 354 -17.10 -6.82 11.17
C GLU A 354 -16.86 -7.88 10.08
N THR A 355 -17.43 -7.70 8.89
CA THR A 355 -17.26 -8.60 7.76
C THR A 355 -15.99 -8.31 6.96
N ILE A 356 -15.21 -7.31 7.38
CA ILE A 356 -13.97 -6.84 6.76
C ILE A 356 -12.81 -6.99 7.72
N TYR A 357 -12.80 -6.28 8.84
CA TYR A 357 -11.66 -6.26 9.78
C TYR A 357 -11.37 -7.64 10.36
N GLY A 358 -10.08 -7.97 10.48
CA GLY A 358 -9.62 -9.25 11.02
C GLY A 358 -9.97 -10.48 10.17
N THR A 359 -10.67 -10.32 9.04
CA THR A 359 -11.01 -11.44 8.16
C THR A 359 -9.83 -11.86 7.28
N ARG A 360 -9.96 -13.00 6.63
CA ARG A 360 -9.14 -13.46 5.51
C ARG A 360 -10.03 -13.70 4.28
N GLY A 361 -9.40 -13.90 3.12
CA GLY A 361 -10.12 -14.37 1.93
C GLY A 361 -10.91 -15.64 2.26
N GLY A 362 -12.19 -15.66 1.89
CA GLY A 362 -13.09 -16.75 2.25
C GLY A 362 -12.90 -18.00 1.37
N PRO A 363 -13.58 -19.11 1.71
CA PRO A 363 -13.40 -20.40 1.06
C PRO A 363 -13.95 -20.46 -0.37
N VAL A 364 -14.75 -19.47 -0.78
CA VAL A 364 -15.28 -19.38 -2.15
C VAL A 364 -14.57 -18.23 -2.86
N PRO A 365 -13.85 -18.50 -3.96
CA PRO A 365 -13.13 -17.48 -4.69
C PRO A 365 -14.08 -16.47 -5.35
N ALA A 366 -13.55 -15.28 -5.61
CA ALA A 366 -14.26 -14.20 -6.29
C ALA A 366 -14.85 -14.66 -7.64
N ARG A 367 -16.06 -14.19 -7.94
CA ARG A 367 -16.73 -14.33 -9.25
C ARG A 367 -17.55 -13.06 -9.53
N ASP A 368 -18.25 -13.02 -10.67
CA ASP A 368 -19.05 -11.86 -11.08
C ASP A 368 -20.11 -11.45 -10.04
N TRP A 369 -20.64 -12.41 -9.27
CA TRP A 369 -21.63 -12.13 -8.22
C TRP A 369 -21.04 -11.40 -7.01
N GLY A 370 -19.74 -11.54 -6.74
CA GLY A 370 -19.10 -11.03 -5.53
C GLY A 370 -17.95 -11.89 -4.99
N VAL A 371 -17.74 -11.83 -3.67
CA VAL A 371 -16.59 -12.45 -2.98
C VAL A 371 -17.00 -13.05 -1.64
N THR A 372 -16.09 -13.80 -1.01
CA THR A 372 -16.26 -14.22 0.39
C THR A 372 -15.10 -13.76 1.25
N THR A 373 -15.40 -13.44 2.51
CA THR A 373 -14.42 -13.25 3.59
C THR A 373 -14.71 -14.25 4.72
N ALA A 374 -13.72 -14.54 5.56
CA ALA A 374 -13.88 -15.49 6.66
C ALA A 374 -13.11 -15.10 7.92
N VAL A 375 -13.68 -15.41 9.08
CA VAL A 375 -13.02 -15.28 10.40
C VAL A 375 -13.54 -16.36 11.33
N GLY A 376 -12.62 -17.17 11.89
CA GLY A 376 -13.00 -18.34 12.70
C GLY A 376 -13.89 -19.29 11.91
N ASN A 377 -15.07 -19.61 12.45
CA ASN A 377 -16.08 -20.45 11.79
C ASN A 377 -17.15 -19.66 11.02
N ARG A 378 -16.96 -18.36 10.81
CA ARG A 378 -17.93 -17.50 10.11
C ARG A 378 -17.41 -17.16 8.72
N VAL A 379 -18.27 -17.33 7.73
CA VAL A 379 -18.01 -16.94 6.34
C VAL A 379 -19.04 -15.89 5.95
N PHE A 380 -18.57 -14.75 5.42
CA PHE A 380 -19.43 -13.71 4.90
C PHE A 380 -19.43 -13.80 3.38
N VAL A 381 -20.61 -13.98 2.79
CA VAL A 381 -20.83 -13.98 1.36
C VAL A 381 -21.31 -12.59 0.97
N HIS A 382 -20.44 -11.85 0.29
CA HIS A 382 -20.67 -10.49 -0.16
C HIS A 382 -21.24 -10.51 -1.58
N ILE A 383 -22.54 -10.30 -1.71
CA ILE A 383 -23.24 -10.31 -3.00
C ILE A 383 -23.27 -8.88 -3.54
N LEU A 384 -22.40 -8.63 -4.51
CA LEU A 384 -22.12 -7.30 -5.07
C LEU A 384 -22.88 -7.03 -6.37
N ASN A 385 -23.20 -8.09 -7.12
CA ASN A 385 -23.88 -8.01 -8.41
C ASN A 385 -24.73 -9.26 -8.66
N TRP A 386 -25.96 -9.26 -8.17
CA TRP A 386 -26.88 -10.39 -8.32
C TRP A 386 -28.32 -9.92 -8.15
N GLU A 387 -29.23 -10.37 -9.02
CA GLU A 387 -30.63 -9.94 -9.03
C GLU A 387 -31.62 -11.07 -8.76
N ASP A 388 -31.12 -12.32 -8.68
CA ASP A 388 -31.96 -13.47 -8.40
C ASP A 388 -32.05 -13.77 -6.90
N ARG A 389 -33.16 -14.39 -6.50
CA ARG A 389 -33.37 -14.86 -5.11
C ARG A 389 -32.44 -16.01 -4.72
N GLN A 390 -31.89 -16.72 -5.70
CA GLN A 390 -31.04 -17.88 -5.48
C GLN A 390 -29.63 -17.59 -5.96
N LEU A 391 -28.65 -17.88 -5.12
CA LEU A 391 -27.23 -17.85 -5.47
C LEU A 391 -26.63 -19.24 -5.27
N THR A 392 -25.99 -19.76 -6.30
CA THR A 392 -25.28 -21.04 -6.26
C THR A 392 -23.78 -20.79 -6.10
N LEU A 393 -23.19 -21.44 -5.09
CA LEU A 393 -21.76 -21.37 -4.79
C LEU A 393 -21.10 -22.73 -4.97
N PRO A 394 -19.80 -22.77 -5.30
CA PRO A 394 -18.98 -23.98 -5.25
C PRO A 394 -19.05 -24.69 -3.88
N PRO A 395 -18.70 -25.98 -3.82
CA PRO A 395 -18.64 -26.71 -2.56
C PRO A 395 -17.53 -26.13 -1.67
N VAL A 396 -17.78 -26.11 -0.36
CA VAL A 396 -16.80 -25.70 0.66
C VAL A 396 -16.54 -26.86 1.62
N SER A 397 -15.36 -26.85 2.25
CA SER A 397 -15.06 -27.80 3.31
C SER A 397 -15.88 -27.52 4.57
N GLY A 398 -16.33 -28.58 5.24
CA GLY A 398 -17.13 -28.48 6.46
C GLY A 398 -18.64 -28.31 6.21
N LYS A 399 -19.42 -28.50 7.27
CA LYS A 399 -20.90 -28.44 7.22
C LYS A 399 -21.38 -27.03 7.58
N ILE A 400 -22.30 -26.47 6.81
CA ILE A 400 -22.98 -25.20 7.14
C ILE A 400 -24.07 -25.50 8.19
N ARG A 401 -24.02 -24.80 9.33
CA ARG A 401 -25.02 -24.90 10.41
C ARG A 401 -26.21 -23.98 10.18
N SER A 402 -25.95 -22.76 9.76
CA SER A 402 -26.99 -21.76 9.50
C SER A 402 -26.52 -20.73 8.48
N ALA A 403 -27.48 -20.10 7.80
CA ALA A 403 -27.27 -18.95 6.92
C ALA A 403 -28.30 -17.86 7.27
N LYS A 404 -27.85 -16.61 7.37
CA LYS A 404 -28.71 -15.45 7.68
C LYS A 404 -28.22 -14.20 6.96
N LEU A 405 -29.10 -13.27 6.62
CA LEU A 405 -28.68 -11.95 6.18
C LEU A 405 -27.93 -11.25 7.32
N PHE A 406 -26.81 -10.62 7.02
CA PHE A 406 -25.99 -9.97 8.04
C PHE A 406 -26.68 -8.74 8.63
N ALA A 407 -27.42 -7.99 7.81
CA ALA A 407 -28.02 -6.71 8.16
C ALA A 407 -29.15 -6.84 9.21
N ASP A 408 -30.06 -7.80 9.04
CA ASP A 408 -31.26 -7.95 9.88
C ASP A 408 -31.39 -9.32 10.56
N LYS A 409 -30.42 -10.21 10.31
CA LYS A 409 -30.37 -11.58 10.83
C LYS A 409 -31.52 -12.47 10.36
N SER A 410 -32.27 -12.06 9.34
CA SER A 410 -33.32 -12.89 8.75
C SER A 410 -32.73 -14.18 8.15
N PRO A 411 -33.45 -15.32 8.26
CA PRO A 411 -32.91 -16.60 7.82
C PRO A 411 -32.80 -16.66 6.30
N VAL A 412 -31.71 -17.25 5.82
CA VAL A 412 -31.50 -17.64 4.42
C VAL A 412 -31.56 -19.15 4.34
N LYS A 413 -32.37 -19.69 3.43
CA LYS A 413 -32.43 -21.15 3.24
C LYS A 413 -31.14 -21.61 2.56
N VAL A 414 -30.47 -22.59 3.15
CA VAL A 414 -29.25 -23.20 2.61
C VAL A 414 -29.48 -24.66 2.26
N VAL A 415 -29.08 -25.06 1.06
CA VAL A 415 -28.98 -26.46 0.65
C VAL A 415 -27.52 -26.73 0.30
N GLN A 416 -26.86 -27.61 1.04
CA GLN A 416 -25.48 -28.00 0.82
C GLN A 416 -25.44 -29.45 0.29
N THR A 417 -24.82 -29.65 -0.86
CA THR A 417 -24.61 -30.96 -1.50
C THR A 417 -23.12 -31.15 -1.80
N PRO A 418 -22.67 -32.35 -2.22
CA PRO A 418 -21.30 -32.55 -2.68
C PRO A 418 -20.89 -31.65 -3.86
N GLU A 419 -21.86 -31.23 -4.67
CA GLU A 419 -21.65 -30.42 -5.87
C GLU A 419 -21.62 -28.92 -5.58
N GLY A 420 -22.13 -28.46 -4.43
CA GLY A 420 -22.15 -27.04 -4.11
C GLY A 420 -23.11 -26.63 -3.00
N ILE A 421 -23.33 -25.32 -2.91
CA ILE A 421 -24.26 -24.69 -1.97
C ILE A 421 -25.27 -23.87 -2.76
N VAL A 422 -26.55 -23.98 -2.42
CA VAL A 422 -27.59 -23.07 -2.89
C VAL A 422 -28.10 -22.24 -1.71
N LEU A 423 -27.96 -20.92 -1.82
CA LEU A 423 -28.51 -19.95 -0.87
C LEU A 423 -29.78 -19.35 -1.47
N THR A 424 -30.91 -19.44 -0.77
CA THR A 424 -32.19 -18.86 -1.20
C THR A 424 -32.63 -17.77 -0.23
N MET A 425 -32.64 -16.54 -0.71
CA MET A 425 -33.07 -15.35 0.01
C MET A 425 -34.59 -15.17 -0.03
N ASN A 426 -35.14 -14.49 0.98
CA ASN A 426 -36.58 -14.21 1.06
C ASN A 426 -37.03 -13.27 -0.07
N SER A 427 -36.20 -12.29 -0.40
CA SER A 427 -36.33 -11.40 -1.56
C SER A 427 -35.02 -11.38 -2.35
N ALA A 428 -35.08 -10.99 -3.62
CA ALA A 428 -33.87 -10.75 -4.40
C ALA A 428 -33.08 -9.56 -3.80
N PRO A 429 -31.74 -9.53 -3.94
CA PRO A 429 -30.98 -8.33 -3.67
C PRO A 429 -31.47 -7.18 -4.54
N SER A 430 -31.41 -5.95 -4.02
CA SER A 430 -31.69 -4.75 -4.82
C SER A 430 -30.54 -4.52 -5.79
N ALA A 431 -30.84 -4.18 -7.05
CA ALA A 431 -29.82 -3.77 -8.03
C ALA A 431 -29.00 -2.54 -7.56
N ASP A 432 -29.62 -1.66 -6.76
CA ASP A 432 -28.98 -0.47 -6.19
C ASP A 432 -28.19 -0.78 -4.90
N ALA A 433 -28.32 -1.99 -4.34
CA ALA A 433 -27.56 -2.36 -3.16
C ALA A 433 -26.06 -2.22 -3.41
N THR A 434 -25.36 -1.62 -2.45
CA THR A 434 -23.89 -1.58 -2.49
C THR A 434 -23.30 -2.96 -2.22
N ASP A 435 -23.88 -3.67 -1.25
CA ASP A 435 -23.48 -5.01 -0.85
C ASP A 435 -24.63 -5.69 -0.09
N THR A 436 -24.98 -6.91 -0.47
CA THR A 436 -25.90 -7.78 0.29
C THR A 436 -25.10 -8.92 0.90
N ILE A 437 -25.02 -8.93 2.24
CA ILE A 437 -24.14 -9.86 2.95
C ILE A 437 -24.93 -10.99 3.59
N ILE A 438 -24.54 -12.23 3.33
CA ILE A 438 -25.03 -13.42 4.02
C ILE A 438 -23.93 -13.92 4.96
N GLU A 439 -24.25 -14.12 6.24
CA GLU A 439 -23.37 -14.79 7.20
C GLU A 439 -23.71 -16.30 7.22
N LEU A 440 -22.71 -17.12 6.92
CA LEU A 440 -22.73 -18.57 7.09
C LEU A 440 -21.98 -18.92 8.38
N GLU A 441 -22.63 -19.70 9.25
CA GLU A 441 -21.98 -20.31 10.40
C GLU A 441 -21.55 -21.74 10.04
N MET A 442 -20.25 -21.98 10.03
CA MET A 442 -19.66 -23.30 9.78
C MET A 442 -19.64 -24.13 11.06
N ALA A 443 -19.84 -25.44 10.92
CA ALA A 443 -19.60 -26.36 12.02
C ALA A 443 -18.12 -26.32 12.42
N PRO A 444 -17.79 -26.40 13.72
CA PRO A 444 -16.42 -26.52 14.18
C PRO A 444 -15.75 -27.72 13.50
N GLU A 445 -14.50 -27.55 13.06
CA GLU A 445 -13.71 -28.68 12.62
C GLU A 445 -13.56 -29.65 13.78
N VAL A 446 -14.03 -30.90 13.59
CA VAL A 446 -13.75 -31.97 14.53
C VAL A 446 -12.26 -32.25 14.39
N ALA A 447 -11.46 -31.90 15.41
CA ALA A 447 -10.05 -32.22 15.43
C ALA A 447 -9.89 -33.71 15.12
N LYS A 448 -9.26 -34.04 13.98
CA LYS A 448 -8.88 -35.40 13.67
C LYS A 448 -7.88 -35.81 14.77
N LYS A 449 -8.31 -36.71 15.65
CA LYS A 449 -7.47 -37.32 16.68
C LYS A 449 -6.32 -38.11 16.07
#